data_AF-A0A842TE05-F1
#
_entry.id   AF-A0A842TE05-F1
#
_cell.length_a   1.000
_cell.length_b   1.000
_cell.length_c   1.000
_cell.angle_alpha   90.00
_cell.angle_beta   90.00
_cell.angle_gamma   90.00
#
_symmetry.space_group_name_H-M   'P 1'
#
loop_
_entity.id
_entity.type
_entity.pdbx_description
1 polymer ?
#
loop_
_entity_poly.entity_id
_entity_poly.type
_entity_poly.pdbx_seq_one_letter_code
_entity_poly.pdbx_strand_id
1 'polypeptide(L)'
;MKQSKIKDQLTSFIFLKDMRLYCAEYIPFGTNHIIAFNEELDCQRDVKEGLMTSYIDDEPEKATFIIDETLTKVKIVDYDPNDYVQFIASIVYEEIVEQKEEISVYVDAYGRVIYGTKITEIDNFNDKLSLDKLTRVISDIVLDSSRMINTLLSTYQRRLLNLVYFDTPEFRNKFVVLLAKGIKPDHKASRFNDGEDLENELNQILSTTNIFHDMSNSDDKLFYGLEGMILVSKNPEKYEEILPILLFYLSLDIFQKNYFSKMFMLWDEIKESRKFLEEGDIDPNATSQARDILSRVSAAVVLMNEVLAFMTKSVESMKKEWNNLDKSHPEIKELIELLSLDDIVDKAAIRVSDAQLVVSGLTEEISGVNGLINSLTEKQMTRMNESLRDSIVSMDQMSRASERTGIALNILEIILSGAIAFDVLALLVGEYSWDILAGWIGTGYNVFIWFIISISLFLIIGFGLYKTIKYIENKSEPNLRTKINIGKKYNEEHFKNFLKDKEIITRESIVDETIIEEFTWDEDNKKWLGNEVRLKMRADTKNNYLLNFVINIDKPNNITAREISEIVLNYLRENELI
;
A
#
# COMPACT_ATOMS: atom_id res chain seq x y z
N MET A 1 17.45 -43.63 22.03
CA MET A 1 16.62 -43.33 23.21
C MET A 1 16.66 -41.82 23.46
N LYS A 2 15.85 -41.05 22.73
CA LYS A 2 15.66 -39.60 22.87
C LYS A 2 14.24 -39.24 22.39
N GLN A 3 13.70 -38.21 22.99
CA GLN A 3 12.28 -37.98 23.29
C GLN A 3 11.36 -37.83 22.06
N SER A 4 10.26 -38.57 22.09
CA SER A 4 9.02 -38.27 21.37
C SER A 4 8.61 -36.82 21.68
N LYS A 5 8.28 -36.03 20.65
CA LYS A 5 7.71 -34.67 20.77
C LYS A 5 6.27 -34.67 21.29
N ILE A 6 5.69 -35.82 21.63
CA ILE A 6 4.38 -35.96 22.26
C ILE A 6 4.56 -36.75 23.57
N LYS A 7 4.97 -36.06 24.64
CA LYS A 7 5.04 -36.64 25.99
C LYS A 7 4.61 -35.64 27.06
N ASP A 8 3.47 -35.00 26.86
CA ASP A 8 2.69 -34.52 27.99
C ASP A 8 1.84 -35.68 28.52
N GLN A 9 1.87 -35.92 29.83
CA GLN A 9 0.89 -36.80 30.48
C GLN A 9 -0.42 -36.03 30.61
N LEU A 10 -1.18 -35.97 29.52
CA LEU A 10 -2.49 -35.32 29.50
C LEU A 10 -3.51 -36.29 30.09
N THR A 11 -4.26 -35.83 31.08
CA THR A 11 -5.45 -36.52 31.59
C THR A 11 -6.55 -36.38 30.56
N SER A 12 -6.74 -37.41 29.72
CA SER A 12 -7.85 -37.47 28.78
C SER A 12 -9.08 -38.09 29.43
N PHE A 13 -10.23 -37.42 29.31
CA PHE A 13 -11.51 -37.85 29.89
C PHE A 13 -12.43 -38.43 28.82
N ILE A 14 -12.33 -37.95 27.58
CA ILE A 14 -13.18 -38.33 26.46
C ILE A 14 -12.39 -39.16 25.43
N PHE A 15 -13.00 -40.27 25.02
CA PHE A 15 -12.46 -41.16 23.98
C PHE A 15 -13.51 -41.41 22.91
N LEU A 16 -13.11 -41.27 21.65
CA LEU A 16 -13.96 -41.53 20.49
C LEU A 16 -13.52 -42.81 19.75
N LYS A 17 -14.48 -43.45 19.08
CA LYS A 17 -14.26 -44.69 18.31
C LYS A 17 -14.68 -44.54 16.85
N ASP A 18 -13.86 -45.07 15.94
CA ASP A 18 -14.06 -45.13 14.48
C ASP A 18 -14.51 -43.77 13.92
N MET A 19 -13.55 -42.87 13.75
CA MET A 19 -13.82 -41.47 13.45
C MET A 19 -13.59 -41.15 11.99
N ARG A 20 -14.50 -40.34 11.43
CA ARG A 20 -14.35 -39.67 10.15
C ARG A 20 -14.29 -38.17 10.44
N LEU A 21 -13.23 -37.53 9.97
CA LEU A 21 -13.02 -36.10 10.08
C LEU A 21 -13.38 -35.46 8.75
N TYR A 22 -14.21 -34.43 8.81
CA TYR A 22 -14.47 -33.54 7.69
C TYR A 22 -14.09 -32.13 8.09
N CYS A 23 -13.37 -31.44 7.21
CA CYS A 23 -13.09 -30.01 7.34
C CYS A 23 -13.59 -29.33 6.08
N ALA A 24 -14.22 -28.16 6.22
CA ALA A 24 -14.68 -27.42 5.05
C ALA A 24 -14.23 -25.97 5.10
N GLU A 25 -13.88 -25.45 3.93
CA GLU A 25 -13.61 -24.04 3.69
C GLU A 25 -14.32 -23.57 2.42
N TYR A 26 -14.55 -22.25 2.35
CA TYR A 26 -15.05 -21.61 1.16
C TYR A 26 -13.90 -20.92 0.44
N ILE A 27 -13.71 -21.24 -0.84
CA ILE A 27 -12.75 -20.57 -1.71
C ILE A 27 -13.51 -20.01 -2.92
N PRO A 28 -13.33 -18.73 -3.31
CA PRO A 28 -14.01 -18.20 -4.49
C PRO A 28 -13.65 -18.96 -5.77
N PHE A 29 -14.60 -19.75 -6.28
CA PHE A 29 -14.53 -20.45 -7.55
C PHE A 29 -15.66 -19.99 -8.48
N GLY A 30 -15.46 -20.25 -9.76
CA GLY A 30 -16.47 -20.17 -10.79
C GLY A 30 -16.22 -21.28 -11.81
N THR A 31 -17.18 -21.54 -12.70
CA THR A 31 -17.06 -22.57 -13.75
C THR A 31 -15.74 -22.49 -14.52
N ASN A 32 -15.33 -21.28 -14.94
CA ASN A 32 -14.06 -21.11 -15.65
C ASN A 32 -12.83 -21.43 -14.79
N HIS A 33 -12.90 -21.17 -13.47
CA HIS A 33 -11.82 -21.55 -12.56
C HIS A 33 -11.75 -23.06 -12.39
N ILE A 34 -12.89 -23.78 -12.35
CA ILE A 34 -12.89 -25.25 -12.29
C ILE A 34 -12.36 -25.86 -13.58
N ILE A 35 -12.72 -25.32 -14.74
CA ILE A 35 -12.15 -25.78 -16.02
C ILE A 35 -10.62 -25.63 -15.99
N ALA A 36 -10.12 -24.45 -15.62
CA ALA A 36 -8.68 -24.21 -15.51
C ALA A 36 -8.01 -25.12 -14.46
N PHE A 37 -8.65 -25.31 -13.32
CA PHE A 37 -8.15 -26.19 -12.25
C PHE A 37 -8.08 -27.65 -12.69
N ASN A 38 -9.09 -28.13 -13.43
CA ASN A 38 -9.08 -29.47 -14.05
C ASN A 38 -8.00 -29.62 -15.13
N GLU A 39 -7.70 -28.55 -15.88
CA GLU A 39 -6.60 -28.54 -16.85
C GLU A 39 -5.23 -28.56 -16.15
N GLU A 40 -5.06 -27.80 -15.07
CA GLU A 40 -3.84 -27.77 -14.25
C GLU A 40 -3.58 -29.12 -13.55
N LEU A 41 -4.64 -29.80 -13.12
CA LEU A 41 -4.57 -31.16 -12.56
C LEU A 41 -4.39 -32.26 -13.63
N ASP A 42 -4.35 -31.90 -14.91
CA ASP A 42 -4.24 -32.81 -16.06
C ASP A 42 -5.31 -33.92 -16.08
N CYS A 43 -6.51 -33.63 -15.55
CA CYS A 43 -7.62 -34.58 -15.44
C CYS A 43 -8.00 -35.21 -16.79
N GLN A 44 -7.78 -34.50 -17.90
CA GLN A 44 -8.17 -34.91 -19.25
C GLN A 44 -7.23 -35.96 -19.89
N ARG A 45 -6.01 -36.16 -19.38
CA ARG A 45 -5.00 -37.03 -20.03
C ARG A 45 -4.95 -38.46 -19.48
N ASP A 46 -5.95 -38.89 -18.72
CA ASP A 46 -5.96 -40.18 -18.00
C ASP A 46 -4.76 -40.40 -17.07
N VAL A 47 -4.00 -39.34 -16.76
CA VAL A 47 -2.90 -39.37 -15.80
C VAL A 47 -3.51 -39.31 -14.40
N LYS A 48 -3.66 -40.49 -13.79
CA LYS A 48 -4.36 -40.62 -12.50
C LYS A 48 -3.57 -40.12 -11.31
N GLU A 49 -2.27 -39.90 -11.43
CA GLU A 49 -1.40 -39.45 -10.35
C GLU A 49 -0.34 -38.46 -10.85
N GLY A 50 -0.18 -37.34 -10.14
CA GLY A 50 0.80 -36.29 -10.45
C GLY A 50 1.40 -35.66 -9.20
N LEU A 51 2.61 -35.10 -9.31
CA LEU A 51 3.24 -34.30 -8.27
C LEU A 51 3.05 -32.82 -8.63
N MET A 52 2.52 -32.06 -7.68
CA MET A 52 2.18 -30.65 -7.87
C MET A 52 3.03 -29.78 -6.95
N THR A 53 3.46 -28.64 -7.48
CA THR A 53 4.23 -27.62 -6.76
C THR A 53 3.74 -26.22 -7.15
N SER A 54 3.79 -25.30 -6.19
CA SER A 54 3.43 -23.90 -6.37
C SER A 54 4.63 -23.05 -6.82
N TYR A 55 5.83 -23.65 -6.82
CA TYR A 55 7.08 -22.98 -7.12
C TYR A 55 7.23 -22.78 -8.63
N ILE A 56 7.60 -21.57 -9.02
CA ILE A 56 7.89 -21.22 -10.40
C ILE A 56 9.39 -21.43 -10.61
N ASP A 57 9.76 -22.10 -11.69
CA ASP A 57 11.17 -22.23 -12.08
C ASP A 57 11.72 -20.88 -12.52
N ASP A 58 12.44 -20.22 -11.62
CA ASP A 58 13.12 -18.95 -11.86
C ASP A 58 14.35 -19.11 -12.78
N GLU A 59 14.84 -20.34 -13.01
CA GLU A 59 16.04 -20.64 -13.81
C GLU A 59 15.79 -21.82 -14.79
N PRO A 60 14.87 -21.67 -15.76
CA PRO A 60 14.42 -22.74 -16.66
C PRO A 60 15.53 -23.28 -17.58
N GLU A 61 16.67 -22.57 -17.70
CA GLU A 61 17.85 -23.06 -18.40
C GLU A 61 18.61 -24.18 -17.68
N LYS A 62 18.36 -24.40 -16.38
CA LYS A 62 19.02 -25.48 -15.62
C LYS A 62 18.27 -26.80 -15.81
N ALA A 63 19.03 -27.89 -15.93
CA ALA A 63 18.47 -29.24 -16.08
C ALA A 63 17.90 -29.83 -14.77
N THR A 64 17.99 -29.10 -13.67
CA THR A 64 17.57 -29.53 -12.33
C THR A 64 16.70 -28.45 -11.71
N PHE A 65 15.44 -28.81 -11.47
CA PHE A 65 14.50 -28.01 -10.70
C PHE A 65 14.60 -28.47 -9.24
N ILE A 66 15.19 -27.64 -8.39
CA ILE A 66 15.39 -27.92 -6.96
C ILE A 66 14.23 -27.29 -6.20
N ILE A 67 13.51 -28.10 -5.44
CA ILE A 67 12.37 -27.67 -4.62
C ILE A 67 12.72 -27.99 -3.17
N ASP A 68 12.74 -26.96 -2.31
CA ASP A 68 13.04 -27.09 -0.88
C ASP A 68 11.83 -27.55 -0.05
N GLU A 69 10.63 -27.55 -0.64
CA GLU A 69 9.35 -27.84 0.04
C GLU A 69 8.70 -29.17 -0.37
N THR A 70 7.81 -29.62 0.50
CA THR A 70 7.00 -30.83 0.36
C THR A 70 6.10 -30.79 -0.86
N LEU A 71 6.29 -31.76 -1.76
CA LEU A 71 5.43 -31.94 -2.92
C LEU A 71 4.06 -32.46 -2.52
N THR A 72 3.02 -31.93 -3.15
CA THR A 72 1.67 -32.48 -3.02
C THR A 72 1.46 -33.53 -4.11
N LYS A 73 1.31 -34.79 -3.72
CA LYS A 73 0.92 -35.85 -4.64
C LYS A 73 -0.60 -35.87 -4.76
N VAL A 74 -1.12 -35.72 -5.98
CA VAL A 74 -2.56 -35.69 -6.26
C VAL A 74 -2.95 -36.92 -7.06
N LYS A 75 -4.06 -37.55 -6.67
CA LYS A 75 -4.68 -38.68 -7.36
C LYS A 75 -6.15 -38.38 -7.67
N ILE A 76 -6.50 -38.29 -8.95
CA ILE A 76 -7.88 -37.98 -9.36
C ILE A 76 -8.79 -39.17 -9.12
N VAL A 77 -9.94 -38.93 -8.50
CA VAL A 77 -10.97 -39.93 -8.20
C VAL A 77 -12.12 -39.80 -9.20
N ASP A 78 -12.69 -38.60 -9.31
CA ASP A 78 -13.82 -38.29 -10.19
C ASP A 78 -13.81 -36.79 -10.52
N TYR A 79 -14.38 -36.40 -11.65
CA TYR A 79 -14.48 -34.99 -12.02
C TYR A 79 -15.58 -34.74 -13.06
N ASP A 80 -16.22 -33.56 -12.97
CA ASP A 80 -16.96 -32.94 -14.06
C ASP A 80 -16.15 -31.73 -14.57
N PRO A 81 -15.84 -31.63 -15.87
CA PRO A 81 -15.04 -30.54 -16.41
C PRO A 81 -15.53 -29.13 -16.03
N ASN A 82 -16.84 -28.94 -15.83
CA ASN A 82 -17.45 -27.64 -15.60
C ASN A 82 -17.92 -27.42 -14.16
N ASP A 83 -18.13 -28.50 -13.39
CA ASP A 83 -18.82 -28.40 -12.11
C ASP A 83 -17.94 -28.74 -10.90
N TYR A 84 -17.21 -29.85 -10.91
CA TYR A 84 -16.45 -30.27 -9.72
C TYR A 84 -15.25 -31.16 -10.03
N VAL A 85 -14.39 -31.31 -9.04
CA VAL A 85 -13.30 -32.31 -9.04
C VAL A 85 -13.16 -32.94 -7.67
N GLN A 86 -12.94 -34.25 -7.66
CA GLN A 86 -12.63 -35.02 -6.48
C GLN A 86 -11.28 -35.72 -6.66
N PHE A 87 -10.41 -35.55 -5.69
CA PHE A 87 -9.08 -36.14 -5.71
C PHE A 87 -8.62 -36.50 -4.30
N ILE A 88 -7.66 -37.42 -4.22
CA ILE A 88 -6.93 -37.75 -3.00
C ILE A 88 -5.60 -37.04 -3.08
N ALA A 89 -5.27 -36.28 -2.05
CA ALA A 89 -4.00 -35.63 -1.92
C ALA A 89 -3.19 -36.26 -0.77
N SER A 90 -1.89 -36.43 -1.01
CA SER A 90 -0.93 -36.88 -0.02
C SER A 90 0.20 -35.88 0.06
N ILE A 91 0.51 -35.42 1.27
CA ILE A 91 1.60 -34.50 1.50
C ILE A 91 2.84 -35.32 1.86
N VAL A 92 3.91 -35.16 1.09
CA VAL A 92 5.16 -35.90 1.33
C VAL A 92 6.07 -35.05 2.19
N TYR A 93 6.06 -35.30 3.50
CA TYR A 93 7.02 -34.70 4.45
C TYR A 93 8.26 -35.58 4.62
N GLU A 94 9.45 -34.97 4.64
CA GLU A 94 10.67 -35.62 5.14
C GLU A 94 10.69 -35.61 6.67
N GLU A 95 9.81 -36.39 7.30
CA GLU A 95 9.74 -36.47 8.76
C GLU A 95 10.34 -37.77 9.34
N ILE A 96 10.81 -37.66 10.59
CA ILE A 96 11.43 -38.75 11.36
C ILE A 96 10.37 -39.79 11.82
N VAL A 97 9.10 -39.41 11.84
CA VAL A 97 7.95 -40.26 12.16
C VAL A 97 7.21 -40.58 10.86
N GLU A 98 6.84 -41.84 10.65
CA GLU A 98 6.07 -42.25 9.46
C GLU A 98 4.62 -41.74 9.58
N GLN A 99 4.38 -40.51 9.12
CA GLN A 99 3.06 -39.90 9.03
C GLN A 99 2.52 -40.10 7.60
N LYS A 100 1.48 -40.92 7.47
CA LYS A 100 0.78 -41.14 6.19
C LYS A 100 -0.53 -40.37 6.22
N GLU A 101 -0.53 -39.20 5.59
CA GLU A 101 -1.72 -38.39 5.42
C GLU A 101 -2.24 -38.52 4.00
N GLU A 102 -3.41 -39.13 3.89
CA GLU A 102 -4.21 -39.12 2.68
C GLU A 102 -5.50 -38.37 2.99
N ILE A 103 -5.73 -37.28 2.26
CA ILE A 103 -6.89 -36.41 2.42
C ILE A 103 -7.69 -36.49 1.12
N SER A 104 -8.96 -36.90 1.23
CA SER A 104 -9.91 -36.77 0.12
C SER A 104 -10.34 -35.31 0.04
N VAL A 105 -10.27 -34.72 -1.15
CA VAL A 105 -10.64 -33.33 -1.42
C VAL A 105 -11.74 -33.31 -2.45
N TYR A 106 -12.79 -32.55 -2.18
CA TYR A 106 -13.85 -32.21 -3.14
C TYR A 106 -13.86 -30.70 -3.33
N VAL A 107 -13.85 -30.24 -4.58
CA VAL A 107 -13.91 -28.83 -4.95
C VAL A 107 -14.99 -28.65 -6.03
N ASP A 108 -15.87 -27.66 -5.88
CA ASP A 108 -16.89 -27.33 -6.89
C ASP A 108 -16.82 -25.89 -7.43
N ALA A 109 -17.56 -25.65 -8.50
CA ALA A 109 -17.66 -24.36 -9.20
C ALA A 109 -18.30 -23.26 -8.35
N TYR A 110 -18.95 -23.62 -7.25
CA TYR A 110 -19.56 -22.69 -6.30
C TYR A 110 -18.64 -22.38 -5.14
N GLY A 111 -17.42 -22.92 -5.10
CA GLY A 111 -16.43 -22.60 -4.08
C GLY A 111 -16.49 -23.45 -2.83
N ARG A 112 -17.23 -24.56 -2.86
CA ARG A 112 -17.25 -25.54 -1.77
C ARG A 112 -15.96 -26.34 -1.82
N VAL A 113 -15.21 -26.32 -0.72
CA VAL A 113 -14.04 -27.18 -0.56
C VAL A 113 -14.20 -28.03 0.69
N ILE A 114 -14.31 -29.34 0.51
CA ILE A 114 -14.48 -30.31 1.59
C ILE A 114 -13.29 -31.26 1.61
N TYR A 115 -12.66 -31.34 2.77
CA TYR A 115 -11.62 -32.29 3.11
C TYR A 115 -12.23 -33.41 3.94
N GLY A 116 -11.98 -34.65 3.56
CA GLY A 116 -12.41 -35.83 4.29
C GLY A 116 -11.24 -36.76 4.57
N THR A 117 -11.10 -37.20 5.82
CA THR A 117 -10.12 -38.22 6.19
C THR A 117 -10.65 -39.14 7.27
N LYS A 118 -10.15 -40.38 7.27
CA LYS A 118 -10.48 -41.38 8.28
C LYS A 118 -9.30 -41.56 9.21
N ILE A 119 -9.52 -41.30 10.51
CA ILE A 119 -8.49 -41.47 11.52
C ILE A 119 -8.49 -42.95 11.95
N THR A 120 -7.43 -43.66 11.60
CA THR A 120 -7.28 -45.10 11.88
C THR A 120 -6.48 -45.37 13.14
N GLU A 121 -5.30 -44.76 13.27
CA GLU A 121 -4.36 -45.02 14.36
C GLU A 121 -3.61 -43.74 14.75
N ILE A 122 -3.39 -43.53 16.05
CA ILE A 122 -2.51 -42.48 16.59
C ILE A 122 -1.61 -43.14 17.63
N ASP A 123 -0.28 -42.98 17.53
CA ASP A 123 0.72 -43.56 18.45
C ASP A 123 0.60 -45.09 18.67
N ASN A 124 0.21 -45.87 17.66
CA ASN A 124 -0.08 -47.31 17.75
C ASN A 124 -1.31 -47.71 18.61
N PHE A 125 -2.24 -46.76 18.86
CA PHE A 125 -3.53 -47.04 19.51
C PHE A 125 -4.67 -47.04 18.48
N ASN A 126 -5.36 -48.17 18.35
CA ASN A 126 -6.29 -48.42 17.24
C ASN A 126 -7.79 -48.25 17.55
N ASP A 127 -8.22 -48.28 18.81
CA ASP A 127 -9.65 -48.58 19.10
C ASP A 127 -10.38 -47.52 19.95
N LYS A 128 -9.61 -46.69 20.70
CA LYS A 128 -10.13 -45.58 21.51
C LYS A 128 -9.10 -44.46 21.50
N LEU A 129 -9.42 -43.39 20.78
CA LEU A 129 -8.53 -42.25 20.64
C LEU A 129 -9.00 -41.15 21.59
N SER A 130 -8.06 -40.61 22.37
CA SER A 130 -8.35 -39.50 23.28
C SER A 130 -8.62 -38.22 22.49
N LEU A 131 -9.61 -37.46 22.93
CA LEU A 131 -10.00 -36.22 22.27
C LEU A 131 -8.86 -35.20 22.24
N ASP A 132 -8.11 -35.10 23.33
CA ASP A 132 -6.93 -34.23 23.43
C ASP A 132 -5.78 -34.59 22.45
N LYS A 133 -5.59 -35.87 22.11
CA LYS A 133 -4.63 -36.22 21.04
C LYS A 133 -5.19 -35.90 19.67
N LEU A 134 -6.49 -36.07 19.50
CA LEU A 134 -7.18 -35.79 18.24
C LEU A 134 -7.15 -34.32 17.90
N THR A 135 -7.26 -33.43 18.88
CA THR A 135 -7.24 -31.97 18.64
C THR A 135 -5.93 -31.52 17.98
N ARG A 136 -4.80 -32.11 18.36
CA ARG A 136 -3.49 -31.86 17.74
C ARG A 136 -3.47 -32.32 16.28
N VAL A 137 -3.89 -33.55 16.03
CA VAL A 137 -3.97 -34.11 14.66
C VAL A 137 -4.93 -33.29 13.78
N ILE A 138 -6.07 -32.87 14.33
CA ILE A 138 -7.03 -32.01 13.62
C ILE A 138 -6.42 -30.65 13.30
N SER A 139 -5.70 -30.03 14.23
CA SER A 139 -5.00 -28.77 14.00
C SER A 139 -3.99 -28.88 12.87
N ASP A 140 -3.22 -29.97 12.83
CA ASP A 140 -2.24 -30.24 11.77
C ASP A 140 -2.96 -30.42 10.42
N ILE A 141 -4.00 -31.25 10.35
CA ILE A 141 -4.81 -31.46 9.13
C ILE A 141 -5.44 -30.15 8.64
N VAL A 142 -5.92 -29.28 9.54
CA VAL A 142 -6.49 -27.99 9.19
C VAL A 142 -5.42 -27.06 8.58
N LEU A 143 -4.21 -27.01 9.14
CA LEU A 143 -3.13 -26.20 8.58
C LEU A 143 -2.65 -26.75 7.23
N ASP A 144 -2.45 -28.06 7.17
CA ASP A 144 -1.88 -28.75 6.02
C ASP A 144 -2.82 -28.76 4.83
N SER A 145 -4.12 -28.91 5.07
CA SER A 145 -5.14 -28.72 4.02
C SER A 145 -5.10 -27.32 3.42
N SER A 146 -4.86 -26.26 4.21
CA SER A 146 -4.69 -24.90 3.66
C SER A 146 -3.49 -24.81 2.73
N ARG A 147 -2.33 -25.34 3.14
CA ARG A 147 -1.09 -25.28 2.36
C ARG A 147 -1.19 -26.09 1.07
N MET A 148 -1.74 -27.29 1.19
CA MET A 148 -1.99 -28.21 0.09
C MET A 148 -2.91 -27.58 -0.96
N ILE A 149 -4.10 -27.10 -0.58
CA ILE A 149 -5.00 -26.48 -1.56
C ILE A 149 -4.39 -25.21 -2.13
N ASN A 150 -3.70 -24.40 -1.31
CA ASN A 150 -3.08 -23.16 -1.77
C ASN A 150 -2.08 -23.43 -2.90
N THR A 151 -1.37 -24.56 -2.87
CA THR A 151 -0.45 -24.99 -3.93
C THR A 151 -1.16 -25.24 -5.26
N LEU A 152 -2.40 -25.72 -5.22
CA LEU A 152 -3.22 -26.01 -6.40
C LEU A 152 -4.00 -24.79 -6.90
N LEU A 153 -4.16 -23.74 -6.08
CA LEU A 153 -4.90 -22.55 -6.49
C LEU A 153 -4.10 -21.66 -7.45
N SER A 154 -4.82 -21.06 -8.39
CA SER A 154 -4.28 -20.04 -9.30
C SER A 154 -3.82 -18.79 -8.55
N THR A 155 -2.87 -18.04 -9.15
CA THR A 155 -2.37 -16.76 -8.61
C THR A 155 -3.50 -15.77 -8.31
N TYR A 156 -4.54 -15.76 -9.16
CA TYR A 156 -5.70 -14.90 -8.96
C TYR A 156 -6.50 -15.29 -7.70
N GLN A 157 -6.80 -16.58 -7.51
CA GLN A 157 -7.51 -17.05 -6.31
C GLN A 157 -6.71 -16.82 -5.03
N ARG A 158 -5.39 -17.04 -5.06
CA ARG A 158 -4.50 -16.71 -3.92
C ARG A 158 -4.59 -15.21 -3.57
N ARG A 159 -4.64 -14.33 -4.58
CA ARG A 159 -4.81 -12.89 -4.37
C ARG A 159 -6.16 -12.55 -3.70
N LEU A 160 -7.25 -13.22 -4.08
CA LEU A 160 -8.55 -13.04 -3.42
C LEU A 160 -8.51 -13.51 -1.96
N LEU A 161 -7.86 -14.64 -1.69
CA LEU A 161 -7.74 -15.18 -0.33
C LEU A 161 -6.84 -14.29 0.55
N ASN A 162 -5.71 -13.79 0.03
CA ASN A 162 -4.86 -12.84 0.74
C ASN A 162 -5.63 -11.59 1.16
N LEU A 163 -6.49 -11.09 0.28
CA LEU A 163 -7.31 -9.92 0.57
C LEU A 163 -8.27 -10.17 1.74
N VAL A 164 -9.00 -11.29 1.72
CA VAL A 164 -10.02 -11.62 2.73
C VAL A 164 -9.39 -12.02 4.08
N TYR A 165 -8.23 -12.68 4.04
CA TYR A 165 -7.52 -13.20 5.22
C TYR A 165 -6.27 -12.40 5.60
N PHE A 166 -6.25 -11.10 5.32
CA PHE A 166 -5.23 -10.17 5.82
C PHE A 166 -3.78 -10.59 5.53
N ASP A 167 -3.53 -11.05 4.31
CA ASP A 167 -2.24 -11.55 3.83
C ASP A 167 -1.73 -12.80 4.59
N THR A 168 -2.63 -13.50 5.32
CA THR A 168 -2.36 -14.73 6.06
C THR A 168 -3.24 -15.91 5.61
N PRO A 169 -3.21 -16.28 4.31
CA PRO A 169 -4.06 -17.31 3.74
C PRO A 169 -3.77 -18.73 4.25
N GLU A 170 -2.67 -18.97 4.96
CA GLU A 170 -2.35 -20.30 5.50
C GLU A 170 -3.18 -20.63 6.75
N PHE A 171 -3.48 -19.60 7.55
CA PHE A 171 -4.21 -19.72 8.81
C PHE A 171 -5.72 -19.51 8.63
N ARG A 172 -6.26 -19.90 7.48
CA ARG A 172 -7.70 -19.81 7.21
C ARG A 172 -8.49 -20.71 8.14
N ASN A 173 -9.45 -20.13 8.84
CA ASN A 173 -10.37 -20.85 9.70
C ASN A 173 -11.26 -21.78 8.85
N LYS A 174 -11.41 -23.03 9.29
CA LYS A 174 -12.26 -24.05 8.68
C LYS A 174 -13.29 -24.54 9.69
N PHE A 175 -14.46 -24.96 9.22
CA PHE A 175 -15.42 -25.63 10.07
C PHE A 175 -15.10 -27.12 10.15
N VAL A 176 -15.04 -27.68 11.36
CA VAL A 176 -14.64 -29.08 11.59
C VAL A 176 -15.84 -29.92 12.01
N VAL A 177 -16.07 -31.05 11.33
CA VAL A 177 -17.07 -32.05 11.69
C VAL A 177 -16.39 -33.37 11.99
N LEU A 178 -16.65 -33.91 13.17
CA LEU A 178 -16.23 -35.25 13.57
C LEU A 178 -17.45 -36.16 13.64
N LEU A 179 -17.44 -37.21 12.82
CA LEU A 179 -18.37 -38.33 12.96
C LEU A 179 -17.68 -39.45 13.74
N ALA A 180 -18.31 -39.94 14.80
CA ALA A 180 -17.78 -41.06 15.58
C ALA A 180 -18.85 -42.14 15.79
N LYS A 181 -18.44 -43.41 15.82
CA LYS A 181 -19.36 -44.52 16.12
C LYS A 181 -19.71 -44.67 17.59
N GLY A 182 -18.92 -44.07 18.47
CA GLY A 182 -19.15 -44.12 19.90
C GLY A 182 -18.26 -43.16 20.68
N ILE A 183 -18.73 -42.79 21.86
CA ILE A 183 -18.05 -41.94 22.83
C ILE A 183 -17.91 -42.66 24.17
N LYS A 184 -16.79 -42.46 24.85
CA LYS A 184 -16.55 -42.91 26.22
C LYS A 184 -16.07 -41.75 27.08
N PRO A 185 -16.58 -41.58 28.32
CA PRO A 185 -17.66 -42.37 28.93
C PRO A 185 -19.00 -42.19 28.19
N ASP A 186 -19.81 -43.24 28.16
CA ASP A 186 -21.10 -43.20 27.45
C ASP A 186 -22.17 -42.65 28.40
N HIS A 187 -22.32 -41.33 28.37
CA HIS A 187 -23.29 -40.58 29.17
C HIS A 187 -24.27 -39.84 28.28
N LYS A 188 -25.41 -39.42 28.83
CA LYS A 188 -26.31 -38.49 28.12
C LYS A 188 -25.58 -37.20 27.75
N ALA A 189 -25.92 -36.57 26.63
CA ALA A 189 -25.28 -35.36 26.14
C ALA A 189 -25.24 -34.25 27.20
N SER A 190 -26.29 -34.12 28.02
CA SER A 190 -26.35 -33.13 29.12
C SER A 190 -25.31 -33.31 30.22
N ARG A 191 -24.71 -34.51 30.35
CA ARG A 191 -23.63 -34.75 31.33
C ARG A 191 -22.28 -34.22 30.88
N PHE A 192 -22.13 -33.92 29.58
CA PHE A 192 -20.93 -33.28 29.05
C PHE A 192 -20.99 -31.74 29.13
N ASN A 193 -22.13 -31.17 29.57
CA ASN A 193 -22.27 -29.76 29.91
C ASN A 193 -22.11 -29.61 31.43
N ASP A 194 -20.90 -29.88 31.91
CA ASP A 194 -20.56 -29.85 33.32
C ASP A 194 -19.87 -28.55 33.76
N GLY A 195 -19.45 -27.69 32.84
CA GLY A 195 -18.61 -26.51 33.11
C GLY A 195 -17.21 -26.86 33.61
N GLU A 196 -16.81 -28.13 33.52
CA GLU A 196 -15.56 -28.67 34.08
C GLU A 196 -14.78 -29.42 32.98
N ASP A 197 -14.18 -30.57 33.31
CA ASP A 197 -13.21 -31.26 32.46
C ASP A 197 -13.82 -31.80 31.15
N LEU A 198 -15.06 -32.32 31.17
CA LEU A 198 -15.68 -32.90 29.97
C LEU A 198 -16.05 -31.84 28.94
N GLU A 199 -16.67 -30.74 29.40
CA GLU A 199 -16.99 -29.61 28.54
C GLU A 199 -15.72 -28.97 27.96
N ASN A 200 -14.69 -28.79 28.80
CA ASN A 200 -13.42 -28.21 28.37
C ASN A 200 -12.72 -29.07 27.30
N GLU A 201 -12.76 -30.40 27.40
CA GLU A 201 -12.15 -31.27 26.39
C GLU A 201 -12.93 -31.21 25.06
N LEU A 202 -14.26 -31.14 25.08
CA LEU A 202 -15.08 -30.94 23.87
C LEU A 202 -14.85 -29.57 23.22
N ASN A 203 -14.73 -28.52 24.03
CA ASN A 203 -14.48 -27.16 23.59
C ASN A 203 -13.12 -27.00 22.88
N GLN A 204 -12.17 -27.92 23.05
CA GLN A 204 -10.93 -27.89 22.26
C GLN A 204 -11.17 -28.06 20.75
N ILE A 205 -12.24 -28.74 20.33
CA ILE A 205 -12.65 -28.86 18.91
C ILE A 205 -13.81 -27.93 18.58
N LEU A 206 -14.77 -27.78 19.50
CA LEU A 206 -15.99 -27.01 19.26
C LEU A 206 -15.82 -25.49 19.47
N SER A 207 -14.68 -25.07 20.02
CA SER A 207 -14.40 -23.76 20.63
C SER A 207 -15.34 -23.45 21.79
N THR A 208 -16.57 -23.10 21.49
CA THR A 208 -17.62 -22.83 22.48
C THR A 208 -18.84 -23.65 22.10
N THR A 209 -19.20 -24.61 22.94
CA THR A 209 -20.34 -25.49 22.68
C THR A 209 -21.66 -24.76 22.96
N ASN A 210 -22.53 -24.73 21.96
CA ASN A 210 -23.85 -24.10 22.04
C ASN A 210 -24.96 -25.12 22.33
N ILE A 211 -24.80 -26.35 21.82
CA ILE A 211 -25.84 -27.38 21.87
C ILE A 211 -25.24 -28.70 22.32
N PHE A 212 -25.87 -29.29 23.34
CA PHE A 212 -25.67 -30.66 23.81
C PHE A 212 -27.01 -31.39 23.69
N HIS A 213 -27.16 -32.25 22.68
CA HIS A 213 -28.45 -32.88 22.40
C HIS A 213 -28.33 -34.39 22.22
N ASP A 214 -29.18 -35.14 22.91
CA ASP A 214 -29.41 -36.57 22.65
C ASP A 214 -30.54 -36.66 21.62
N MET A 215 -30.29 -37.27 20.46
CA MET A 215 -31.30 -37.41 19.41
C MET A 215 -32.44 -38.33 19.87
N SER A 216 -33.68 -37.98 19.52
CA SER A 216 -34.88 -38.57 20.12
C SER A 216 -35.10 -40.03 19.74
N ASN A 217 -34.68 -40.42 18.53
CA ASN A 217 -34.98 -41.73 17.93
C ASN A 217 -33.78 -42.69 17.82
N SER A 218 -32.60 -42.25 18.25
CA SER A 218 -31.36 -43.03 18.20
C SER A 218 -30.51 -42.67 19.43
N ASP A 219 -29.71 -43.59 19.99
CA ASP A 219 -28.74 -43.30 21.09
C ASP A 219 -27.61 -42.31 20.66
N ASP A 220 -27.87 -41.50 19.65
CA ASP A 220 -26.98 -40.61 18.97
C ASP A 220 -26.91 -39.28 19.71
N LYS A 221 -25.73 -38.69 19.71
CA LYS A 221 -25.41 -37.49 20.46
C LYS A 221 -24.85 -36.46 19.51
N LEU A 222 -25.39 -35.24 19.57
CA LEU A 222 -24.91 -34.10 18.84
C LEU A 222 -24.29 -33.09 19.83
N PHE A 223 -23.05 -32.72 19.55
CA PHE A 223 -22.39 -31.58 20.16
C PHE A 223 -22.09 -30.58 19.06
N TYR A 224 -22.63 -29.37 19.18
CA TYR A 224 -22.48 -28.33 18.17
C TYR A 224 -21.97 -27.04 18.81
N GLY A 225 -20.88 -26.50 18.27
CA GLY A 225 -20.24 -25.29 18.74
C GLY A 225 -20.09 -24.24 17.65
N LEU A 226 -19.25 -23.24 17.91
CA LEU A 226 -18.99 -22.13 16.98
C LEU A 226 -18.14 -22.54 15.77
N GLU A 227 -17.13 -23.38 15.99
CA GLU A 227 -16.12 -23.73 14.98
C GLU A 227 -16.12 -25.22 14.61
N GLY A 228 -16.92 -26.02 15.31
CA GLY A 228 -17.02 -27.44 15.02
C GLY A 228 -18.31 -28.10 15.46
N MET A 229 -18.45 -29.35 15.04
CA MET A 229 -19.55 -30.24 15.37
C MET A 229 -19.04 -31.67 15.57
N ILE A 230 -19.49 -32.32 16.64
CA ILE A 230 -19.22 -33.75 16.89
C ILE A 230 -20.56 -34.48 16.88
N LEU A 231 -20.69 -35.44 15.97
CA LEU A 231 -21.86 -36.29 15.84
C LEU A 231 -21.46 -37.74 16.16
N VAL A 232 -22.02 -38.25 17.25
CA VAL A 232 -21.78 -39.61 17.70
C VAL A 232 -23.00 -40.45 17.35
N SER A 233 -22.86 -41.40 16.42
CA SER A 233 -23.94 -42.29 16.00
C SER A 233 -23.43 -43.69 15.70
N LYS A 234 -24.19 -44.72 16.09
CA LYS A 234 -23.85 -46.11 15.72
C LYS A 234 -23.85 -46.30 14.19
N ASN A 235 -24.62 -45.50 13.47
CA ASN A 235 -24.69 -45.50 12.01
C ASN A 235 -24.52 -44.06 11.47
N PRO A 236 -23.28 -43.55 11.37
CA PRO A 236 -23.03 -42.17 10.94
C PRO A 236 -23.38 -41.92 9.46
N GLU A 237 -23.45 -42.97 8.65
CA GLU A 237 -23.71 -42.92 7.20
C GLU A 237 -25.06 -42.27 6.87
N LYS A 238 -26.03 -42.35 7.79
CA LYS A 238 -27.35 -41.72 7.62
C LYS A 238 -27.32 -40.18 7.57
N TYR A 239 -26.24 -39.56 8.05
CA TYR A 239 -26.09 -38.11 8.05
C TYR A 239 -25.22 -37.60 6.89
N GLU A 240 -24.56 -38.49 6.14
CA GLU A 240 -23.62 -38.09 5.09
C GLU A 240 -24.28 -37.34 3.92
N GLU A 241 -25.60 -37.48 3.73
CA GLU A 241 -26.32 -36.76 2.67
C GLU A 241 -26.50 -35.27 2.99
N ILE A 242 -26.72 -34.91 4.26
CA ILE A 242 -26.92 -33.50 4.67
C ILE A 242 -25.61 -32.78 4.98
N LEU A 243 -24.57 -33.51 5.36
CA LEU A 243 -23.28 -32.94 5.77
C LEU A 243 -22.63 -32.02 4.73
N PRO A 244 -22.59 -32.34 3.42
CA PRO A 244 -21.99 -31.45 2.43
C PRO A 244 -22.65 -30.07 2.37
N ILE A 245 -23.99 -30.02 2.47
CA ILE A 245 -24.74 -28.75 2.46
C ILE A 245 -24.48 -27.97 3.75
N LEU A 246 -24.48 -28.66 4.89
CA LEU A 246 -24.20 -28.05 6.20
C LEU A 246 -22.78 -27.49 6.27
N LEU A 247 -21.79 -28.28 5.86
CA LEU A 247 -20.38 -27.89 5.80
C LEU A 247 -20.18 -26.70 4.86
N PHE A 248 -20.83 -26.72 3.70
CA PHE A 248 -20.77 -25.60 2.75
C PHE A 248 -21.30 -24.32 3.37
N TYR A 249 -22.48 -24.38 3.99
CA TYR A 249 -23.06 -23.23 4.69
C TYR A 249 -22.11 -22.66 5.75
N LEU A 250 -21.60 -23.51 6.65
CA LEU A 250 -20.80 -23.07 7.78
C LEU A 250 -19.46 -22.50 7.32
N SER A 251 -18.86 -23.10 6.29
CA SER A 251 -17.65 -22.57 5.66
C SER A 251 -17.87 -21.20 5.02
N LEU A 252 -19.02 -21.00 4.37
CA LEU A 252 -19.40 -19.73 3.77
C LEU A 252 -19.68 -18.66 4.83
N ASP A 253 -20.30 -19.02 5.95
CA ASP A 253 -20.51 -18.10 7.08
C ASP A 253 -19.18 -17.61 7.68
N ILE A 254 -18.23 -18.51 7.92
CA ILE A 254 -16.88 -18.15 8.39
C ILE A 254 -16.20 -17.21 7.40
N PHE A 255 -16.23 -17.55 6.11
CA PHE A 255 -15.63 -16.71 5.07
C PHE A 255 -16.29 -15.33 5.00
N GLN A 256 -17.62 -15.28 5.08
CA GLN A 256 -18.38 -14.04 5.06
C GLN A 256 -18.01 -13.13 6.25
N LYS A 257 -17.81 -13.69 7.46
CA LYS A 257 -17.34 -12.92 8.62
C LYS A 257 -16.00 -12.24 8.35
N ASN A 258 -15.03 -12.97 7.79
CA ASN A 258 -13.72 -12.40 7.44
C ASN A 258 -13.82 -11.35 6.34
N TYR A 259 -14.65 -11.61 5.33
CA TYR A 259 -14.95 -10.67 4.26
C TYR A 259 -15.51 -9.34 4.80
N PHE A 260 -16.49 -9.39 5.71
CA PHE A 260 -17.04 -8.19 6.35
C PHE A 260 -15.99 -7.43 7.17
N SER A 261 -15.20 -8.14 7.96
CA SER A 261 -14.10 -7.53 8.72
C SER A 261 -13.13 -6.79 7.82
N LYS A 262 -12.79 -7.35 6.65
CA LYS A 262 -11.95 -6.67 5.66
C LYS A 262 -12.61 -5.43 5.07
N MET A 263 -13.91 -5.46 4.78
CA MET A 263 -14.64 -4.27 4.31
C MET A 263 -14.57 -3.11 5.31
N PHE A 264 -14.75 -3.39 6.61
CA PHE A 264 -14.66 -2.36 7.64
C PHE A 264 -13.25 -1.75 7.73
N MET A 265 -12.20 -2.56 7.60
CA MET A 265 -10.84 -2.03 7.53
C MET A 265 -10.62 -1.10 6.33
N LEU A 266 -11.09 -1.51 5.14
CA LEU A 266 -10.99 -0.66 3.94
C LEU A 266 -11.77 0.65 4.12
N TRP A 267 -12.92 0.60 4.80
CA TRP A 267 -13.68 1.81 5.14
C TRP A 267 -12.86 2.76 6.01
N ASP A 268 -12.20 2.24 7.03
CA ASP A 268 -11.39 3.05 7.94
C ASP A 268 -10.13 3.62 7.25
N GLU A 269 -9.50 2.87 6.33
CA GLU A 269 -8.42 3.39 5.48
C GLU A 269 -8.89 4.58 4.60
N ILE A 270 -10.11 4.55 4.07
CA ILE A 270 -10.67 5.67 3.30
C ILE A 270 -10.95 6.88 4.21
N LYS A 271 -11.47 6.66 5.42
CA LYS A 271 -11.65 7.74 6.40
C LYS A 271 -10.32 8.39 6.76
N GLU A 272 -9.27 7.59 6.95
CA GLU A 272 -7.92 8.11 7.20
C GLU A 272 -7.43 8.96 6.02
N SER A 273 -7.62 8.48 4.79
CA SER A 273 -7.33 9.26 3.59
C SER A 273 -8.07 10.59 3.54
N ARG A 274 -9.35 10.63 3.95
CA ARG A 274 -10.13 11.87 4.03
C ARG A 274 -9.55 12.83 5.07
N LYS A 275 -9.16 12.32 6.24
CA LYS A 275 -8.56 13.12 7.30
C LYS A 275 -7.26 13.81 6.84
N PHE A 276 -6.40 13.12 6.11
CA PHE A 276 -5.20 13.73 5.52
C PHE A 276 -5.56 14.92 4.61
N LEU A 277 -6.64 14.83 3.83
CA LEU A 277 -7.07 15.90 2.94
C LEU A 277 -7.69 17.09 3.69
N GLU A 278 -8.41 16.84 4.78
CA GLU A 278 -8.94 17.92 5.65
C GLU A 278 -7.81 18.73 6.30
N GLU A 279 -6.69 18.08 6.63
CA GLU A 279 -5.46 18.71 7.14
C GLU A 279 -4.53 19.20 6.01
N GLY A 280 -4.90 19.00 4.74
CA GLY A 280 -4.05 19.18 3.56
C GLY A 280 -3.71 20.62 3.16
N ASP A 281 -4.34 21.63 3.79
CA ASP A 281 -3.87 23.02 3.69
C ASP A 281 -2.55 23.23 4.50
N ILE A 282 -2.19 22.29 5.39
CA ILE A 282 -0.98 22.35 6.25
C ILE A 282 0.17 21.50 5.69
N ASP A 283 -0.10 20.32 5.11
CA ASP A 283 0.92 19.41 4.58
C ASP A 283 0.90 19.36 3.03
N PRO A 284 1.98 19.79 2.34
CA PRO A 284 2.08 19.71 0.88
C PRO A 284 2.08 18.27 0.34
N ASN A 285 2.32 17.25 1.16
CA ASN A 285 2.32 15.85 0.77
C ASN A 285 0.98 15.13 0.99
N ALA A 286 0.02 15.76 1.68
CA ALA A 286 -1.27 15.15 2.02
C ALA A 286 -2.00 14.59 0.80
N THR A 287 -2.01 15.34 -0.31
CA THR A 287 -2.65 14.92 -1.56
C THR A 287 -2.00 13.68 -2.17
N SER A 288 -0.67 13.55 -2.05
CA SER A 288 0.06 12.38 -2.55
C SER A 288 -0.22 11.15 -1.69
N GLN A 289 -0.13 11.29 -0.36
CA GLN A 289 -0.40 10.21 0.59
C GLN A 289 -1.83 9.69 0.47
N ALA A 290 -2.81 10.60 0.39
CA ALA A 290 -4.21 10.25 0.17
C ALA A 290 -4.42 9.49 -1.15
N ARG A 291 -3.74 9.90 -2.23
CA ARG A 291 -3.82 9.24 -3.54
C ARG A 291 -3.24 7.82 -3.50
N ASP A 292 -2.13 7.61 -2.80
CA ASP A 292 -1.51 6.29 -2.65
C ASP A 292 -2.42 5.32 -1.88
N ILE A 293 -3.01 5.79 -0.76
CA ILE A 293 -3.99 5.00 0.01
C ILE A 293 -5.20 4.67 -0.86
N LEU A 294 -5.81 5.68 -1.51
CA LEU A 294 -6.98 5.47 -2.37
C LEU A 294 -6.71 4.52 -3.53
N SER A 295 -5.53 4.58 -4.14
CA SER A 295 -5.16 3.67 -5.23
C SER A 295 -5.15 2.22 -4.75
N ARG A 296 -4.51 1.96 -3.60
CA ARG A 296 -4.46 0.63 -2.98
C ARG A 296 -5.84 0.14 -2.55
N VAL A 297 -6.63 0.99 -1.89
CA VAL A 297 -7.99 0.62 -1.45
C VAL A 297 -8.94 0.42 -2.63
N SER A 298 -8.84 1.22 -3.68
CA SER A 298 -9.63 1.05 -4.90
C SER A 298 -9.37 -0.30 -5.56
N ALA A 299 -8.10 -0.70 -5.69
CA ALA A 299 -7.75 -2.02 -6.20
C ALA A 299 -8.30 -3.15 -5.32
N ALA A 300 -8.30 -2.98 -4.00
CA ALA A 300 -8.88 -3.95 -3.06
C ALA A 300 -10.42 -4.04 -3.20
N VAL A 301 -11.12 -2.90 -3.29
CA VAL A 301 -12.60 -2.87 -3.44
C VAL A 301 -13.07 -3.52 -4.74
N VAL A 302 -12.30 -3.42 -5.83
CA VAL A 302 -12.59 -4.15 -7.08
C VAL A 302 -12.60 -5.66 -6.84
N LEU A 303 -11.57 -6.19 -6.19
CA LEU A 303 -11.50 -7.62 -5.86
C LEU A 303 -12.59 -8.05 -4.87
N MET A 304 -12.94 -7.19 -3.90
CA MET A 304 -14.05 -7.47 -2.98
C MET A 304 -15.38 -7.62 -3.72
N ASN A 305 -15.66 -6.77 -4.71
CA ASN A 305 -16.84 -6.92 -5.58
C ASN A 305 -16.87 -8.26 -6.31
N GLU A 306 -15.72 -8.73 -6.79
CA GLU A 306 -15.61 -10.03 -7.46
C GLU A 306 -15.89 -11.19 -6.49
N VAL A 307 -15.30 -11.16 -5.28
CA VAL A 307 -15.57 -12.13 -4.21
C VAL A 307 -17.06 -12.17 -3.86
N LEU A 308 -17.70 -11.01 -3.76
CA LEU A 308 -19.13 -10.88 -3.50
C LEU A 308 -20.01 -11.48 -4.60
N ALA A 309 -19.60 -11.34 -5.86
CA ALA A 309 -20.29 -11.97 -6.98
C ALA A 309 -20.18 -13.50 -6.92
N PHE A 310 -19.03 -14.05 -6.51
CA PHE A 310 -18.89 -15.49 -6.26
C PHE A 310 -19.79 -15.94 -5.11
N MET A 311 -19.74 -15.28 -3.94
CA MET A 311 -20.59 -15.62 -2.79
C MET A 311 -22.08 -15.58 -3.13
N THR A 312 -22.51 -14.62 -3.94
CA THR A 312 -23.91 -14.50 -4.37
C THR A 312 -24.35 -15.76 -5.14
N LYS A 313 -23.55 -16.19 -6.13
CA LYS A 313 -23.81 -17.43 -6.88
C LYS A 313 -23.75 -18.67 -5.98
N SER A 314 -22.82 -18.70 -5.03
CA SER A 314 -22.67 -19.79 -4.07
C SER A 314 -23.91 -19.97 -3.20
N VAL A 315 -24.47 -18.87 -2.67
CA VAL A 315 -25.70 -18.93 -1.87
C VAL A 315 -26.91 -19.33 -2.71
N GLU A 316 -27.02 -18.83 -3.95
CA GLU A 316 -28.09 -19.23 -4.88
C GLU A 316 -28.07 -20.74 -5.14
N SER A 317 -26.88 -21.30 -5.38
CA SER A 317 -26.69 -22.74 -5.58
C SER A 317 -27.02 -23.53 -4.31
N MET A 318 -26.49 -23.09 -3.16
CA MET A 318 -26.78 -23.70 -1.85
C MET A 318 -28.28 -23.75 -1.56
N LYS A 319 -29.01 -22.65 -1.82
CA LYS A 319 -30.46 -22.58 -1.62
C LYS A 319 -31.20 -23.54 -2.55
N LYS A 320 -30.73 -23.71 -3.79
CA LYS A 320 -31.29 -24.68 -4.72
C LYS A 320 -31.08 -26.12 -4.25
N GLU A 321 -29.87 -26.47 -3.80
CA GLU A 321 -29.58 -27.79 -3.22
C GLU A 321 -30.40 -28.06 -1.97
N TRP A 322 -30.50 -27.07 -1.08
CA TRP A 322 -31.31 -27.15 0.14
C TRP A 322 -32.79 -27.46 -0.12
N ASN A 323 -33.35 -26.86 -1.18
CA ASN A 323 -34.74 -27.08 -1.57
C ASN A 323 -34.97 -28.46 -2.22
N ASN A 324 -33.93 -29.05 -2.81
CA ASN A 324 -34.01 -30.35 -3.47
C ASN A 324 -33.73 -31.52 -2.52
N LEU A 325 -33.18 -31.26 -1.34
CA LEU A 325 -32.82 -32.28 -0.35
C LEU A 325 -34.08 -33.04 0.13
N ASP A 326 -33.99 -34.36 0.21
CA ASP A 326 -35.07 -35.18 0.78
C ASP A 326 -35.10 -35.03 2.31
N LYS A 327 -35.99 -34.16 2.80
CA LYS A 327 -36.21 -33.90 4.23
C LYS A 327 -37.12 -34.95 4.90
N SER A 328 -37.43 -36.06 4.23
CA SER A 328 -38.38 -37.06 4.74
C SER A 328 -37.84 -37.92 5.87
N HIS A 329 -36.51 -38.07 5.97
CA HIS A 329 -35.88 -38.87 7.01
C HIS A 329 -36.05 -38.21 8.40
N PRO A 330 -36.58 -38.93 9.41
CA PRO A 330 -36.90 -38.33 10.72
C PRO A 330 -35.66 -37.82 11.45
N GLU A 331 -34.51 -38.47 11.32
CA GLU A 331 -33.25 -38.04 11.94
C GLU A 331 -32.65 -36.80 11.26
N ILE A 332 -32.81 -36.69 9.94
CA ILE A 332 -32.42 -35.49 9.19
C ILE A 332 -33.32 -34.34 9.61
N LYS A 333 -34.64 -34.57 9.65
CA LYS A 333 -35.61 -33.56 10.08
C LYS A 333 -35.32 -33.04 11.50
N GLU A 334 -35.00 -33.93 12.44
CA GLU A 334 -34.63 -33.55 13.80
C GLU A 334 -33.36 -32.67 13.81
N LEU A 335 -32.35 -33.01 13.01
CA LEU A 335 -31.12 -32.20 12.89
C LEU A 335 -31.41 -30.81 12.27
N ILE A 336 -32.28 -30.75 11.25
CA ILE A 336 -32.71 -29.51 10.60
C ILE A 336 -33.39 -28.58 11.60
N GLU A 337 -34.34 -29.11 12.39
CA GLU A 337 -35.08 -28.36 13.40
C GLU A 337 -34.16 -27.89 14.53
N LEU A 338 -33.29 -28.77 15.03
CA LEU A 338 -32.37 -28.48 16.13
C LEU A 338 -31.37 -27.37 15.79
N LEU A 339 -30.79 -27.44 14.59
CA LEU A 339 -29.84 -26.43 14.12
C LEU A 339 -30.53 -25.22 13.48
N SER A 340 -31.85 -25.25 13.30
CA SER A 340 -32.62 -24.20 12.60
C SER A 340 -32.08 -23.90 11.19
N LEU A 341 -31.74 -24.96 10.44
CA LEU A 341 -31.03 -24.83 9.16
C LEU A 341 -31.80 -24.04 8.09
N ASP A 342 -33.14 -24.08 8.10
CA ASP A 342 -33.95 -23.31 7.14
C ASP A 342 -33.75 -21.80 7.31
N ASP A 343 -33.77 -21.30 8.54
CA ASP A 343 -33.55 -19.88 8.86
C ASP A 343 -32.11 -19.44 8.56
N ILE A 344 -31.18 -20.34 8.83
CA ILE A 344 -29.75 -20.21 8.60
C ILE A 344 -29.44 -19.99 7.11
N VAL A 345 -29.98 -20.82 6.21
CA VAL A 345 -29.79 -20.71 4.75
C VAL A 345 -30.36 -19.39 4.22
N ASP A 346 -31.56 -19.00 4.66
CA ASP A 346 -32.17 -17.73 4.24
C ASP A 346 -31.39 -16.51 4.76
N LYS A 347 -30.89 -16.57 6.00
CA LYS A 347 -30.06 -15.50 6.58
C LYS A 347 -28.72 -15.32 5.86
N ALA A 348 -28.08 -16.39 5.38
CA ALA A 348 -26.86 -16.23 4.58
C ALA A 348 -27.12 -15.43 3.29
N ALA A 349 -28.24 -15.71 2.60
CA ALA A 349 -28.62 -14.97 1.40
C ALA A 349 -28.83 -13.48 1.68
N ILE A 350 -29.56 -13.17 2.75
CA ILE A 350 -29.79 -11.79 3.19
C ILE A 350 -28.46 -11.10 3.50
N ARG A 351 -27.57 -11.73 4.28
CA ARG A 351 -26.29 -11.14 4.64
C ARG A 351 -25.37 -10.90 3.43
N VAL A 352 -25.38 -11.78 2.44
CA VAL A 352 -24.63 -11.56 1.19
C VAL A 352 -25.23 -10.39 0.41
N SER A 353 -26.55 -10.28 0.36
CA SER A 353 -27.23 -9.11 -0.24
C SER A 353 -26.90 -7.81 0.50
N ASP A 354 -26.87 -7.81 1.83
CA ASP A 354 -26.52 -6.63 2.63
C ASP A 354 -25.06 -6.21 2.41
N ALA A 355 -24.16 -7.18 2.20
CA ALA A 355 -22.77 -6.91 1.87
C ALA A 355 -22.62 -6.10 0.57
N GLN A 356 -23.52 -6.31 -0.41
CA GLN A 356 -23.53 -5.55 -1.68
C GLN A 356 -23.73 -4.06 -1.44
N LEU A 357 -24.61 -3.69 -0.49
CA LEU A 357 -24.84 -2.29 -0.14
C LEU A 357 -23.57 -1.65 0.45
N VAL A 358 -22.85 -2.38 1.30
CA VAL A 358 -21.62 -1.89 1.94
C VAL A 358 -20.51 -1.66 0.91
N VAL A 359 -20.30 -2.60 -0.03
CA VAL A 359 -19.28 -2.43 -1.08
C VAL A 359 -19.64 -1.31 -2.06
N SER A 360 -20.93 -1.16 -2.39
CA SER A 360 -21.39 -0.03 -3.18
C SER A 360 -21.09 1.29 -2.47
N GLY A 361 -21.36 1.38 -1.16
CA GLY A 361 -21.02 2.53 -0.34
C GLY A 361 -19.52 2.83 -0.30
N LEU A 362 -18.66 1.82 -0.20
CA LEU A 362 -17.20 1.98 -0.30
C LEU A 362 -16.78 2.57 -1.64
N THR A 363 -17.41 2.11 -2.73
CA THR A 363 -17.12 2.59 -4.09
C THR A 363 -17.51 4.06 -4.25
N GLU A 364 -18.66 4.45 -3.73
CA GLU A 364 -19.12 5.85 -3.70
C GLU A 364 -18.20 6.73 -2.84
N GLU A 365 -17.78 6.25 -1.67
CA GLU A 365 -16.89 6.99 -0.78
C GLU A 365 -15.51 7.20 -1.42
N ILE A 366 -14.94 6.20 -2.09
CA ILE A 366 -13.71 6.32 -2.89
C ILE A 366 -13.87 7.41 -3.97
N SER A 367 -15.00 7.42 -4.67
CA SER A 367 -15.31 8.44 -5.68
C SER A 367 -15.37 9.84 -5.06
N GLY A 368 -16.00 9.95 -3.88
CA GLY A 368 -16.08 11.19 -3.10
C GLY A 368 -14.70 11.73 -2.71
N VAL A 369 -13.83 10.88 -2.15
CA VAL A 369 -12.47 11.30 -1.74
C VAL A 369 -11.62 11.65 -2.96
N ASN A 370 -11.74 10.93 -4.08
CA ASN A 370 -11.10 11.32 -5.35
C ASN A 370 -11.57 12.70 -5.84
N GLY A 371 -12.86 13.02 -5.69
CA GLY A 371 -13.39 14.35 -5.97
C GLY A 371 -12.74 15.43 -5.10
N LEU A 372 -12.54 15.17 -3.81
CA LEU A 372 -11.85 16.08 -2.89
C LEU A 372 -10.37 16.28 -3.29
N ILE A 373 -9.66 15.20 -3.64
CA ILE A 373 -8.27 15.29 -4.14
C ILE A 373 -8.17 16.21 -5.35
N ASN A 374 -9.07 16.05 -6.32
CA ASN A 374 -9.06 16.86 -7.53
C ASN A 374 -9.35 18.34 -7.23
N SER A 375 -10.34 18.62 -6.38
CA SER A 375 -10.67 19.98 -5.95
C SER A 375 -9.50 20.66 -5.21
N LEU A 376 -8.84 19.94 -4.29
CA LEU A 376 -7.66 20.45 -3.59
C LEU A 376 -6.49 20.71 -4.53
N THR A 377 -6.26 19.80 -5.48
CA THR A 377 -5.22 19.98 -6.52
C THR A 377 -5.50 21.21 -7.38
N GLU A 378 -6.76 21.44 -7.77
CA GLU A 378 -7.18 22.62 -8.53
C GLU A 378 -7.02 23.91 -7.72
N LYS A 379 -7.39 23.90 -6.43
CA LYS A 379 -7.17 25.03 -5.50
C LYS A 379 -5.69 25.38 -5.38
N GLN A 380 -4.82 24.37 -5.23
CA GLN A 380 -3.36 24.55 -5.17
C GLN A 380 -2.79 25.11 -6.48
N MET A 381 -3.25 24.59 -7.63
CA MET A 381 -2.83 25.08 -8.95
C MET A 381 -3.26 26.54 -9.17
N THR A 382 -4.47 26.90 -8.73
CA THR A 382 -4.99 28.26 -8.82
C THR A 382 -4.16 29.23 -7.98
N ARG A 383 -3.89 28.88 -6.71
CA ARG A 383 -3.00 29.66 -5.83
C ARG A 383 -1.60 29.84 -6.44
N MET A 384 -1.05 28.78 -7.03
CA MET A 384 0.25 28.85 -7.71
C MET A 384 0.21 29.79 -8.93
N ASN A 385 -0.85 29.74 -9.74
CA ASN A 385 -1.02 30.62 -10.90
C ASN A 385 -1.18 32.10 -10.48
N GLU A 386 -1.91 32.37 -9.41
CA GLU A 386 -2.04 33.71 -8.83
C GLU A 386 -0.68 34.24 -8.36
N SER A 387 0.06 33.44 -7.58
CA SER A 387 1.42 33.79 -7.14
C SER A 387 2.39 34.02 -8.30
N LEU A 388 2.31 33.19 -9.35
CA LEU A 388 3.09 33.37 -10.58
C LEU A 388 2.73 34.67 -11.29
N ARG A 389 1.45 35.01 -11.36
CA ARG A 389 0.97 36.25 -11.96
C ARG A 389 1.48 37.47 -11.19
N ASP A 390 1.41 37.45 -9.87
CA ASP A 390 1.93 38.54 -9.02
C ASP A 390 3.44 38.68 -9.17
N SER A 391 4.16 37.55 -9.25
CA SER A 391 5.59 37.53 -9.53
C SER A 391 5.93 38.11 -10.91
N ILE A 392 5.13 37.81 -11.94
CA ILE A 392 5.30 38.37 -13.29
C ILE A 392 5.07 39.88 -13.27
N VAL A 393 4.03 40.36 -12.58
CA VAL A 393 3.74 41.80 -12.47
C VAL A 393 4.87 42.52 -11.73
N SER A 394 5.36 41.95 -10.63
CA SER A 394 6.53 42.47 -9.91
C SER A 394 7.77 42.49 -10.80
N MET A 395 8.02 41.43 -11.57
CA MET A 395 9.14 41.36 -12.51
C MET A 395 9.02 42.37 -13.66
N ASP A 396 7.82 42.62 -14.20
CA ASP A 396 7.59 43.67 -15.20
C ASP A 396 7.86 45.06 -14.62
N GLN A 397 7.38 45.34 -13.39
CA GLN A 397 7.65 46.60 -12.71
C GLN A 397 9.14 46.81 -12.46
N MET A 398 9.84 45.76 -12.01
CA MET A 398 11.28 45.78 -11.80
C MET A 398 12.03 45.97 -13.13
N SER A 399 11.59 45.31 -14.21
CA SER A 399 12.14 45.47 -15.56
C SER A 399 11.98 46.91 -16.05
N ARG A 400 10.78 47.50 -15.92
CA ARG A 400 10.54 48.91 -16.27
C ARG A 400 11.33 49.89 -15.42
N ALA A 401 11.57 49.58 -14.14
CA ALA A 401 12.44 50.38 -13.28
C ALA A 401 13.92 50.27 -13.71
N SER A 402 14.37 49.07 -14.05
CA SER A 402 15.71 48.81 -14.56
C SER A 402 15.93 49.48 -15.92
N GLU A 403 14.97 49.41 -16.85
CA GLU A 403 15.03 50.09 -18.15
C GLU A 403 15.11 51.62 -17.96
N ARG A 404 14.29 52.20 -17.09
CA ARG A 404 14.38 53.63 -16.75
C ARG A 404 15.73 54.01 -16.18
N THR A 405 16.29 53.16 -15.32
CA THR A 405 17.62 53.37 -14.73
C THR A 405 18.71 53.24 -15.79
N GLY A 406 18.61 52.25 -16.68
CA GLY A 406 19.54 52.06 -17.80
C GLY A 406 19.51 53.22 -18.80
N ILE A 407 18.32 53.74 -19.13
CA ILE A 407 18.18 54.94 -19.96
C ILE A 407 18.84 56.15 -19.27
N ALA A 408 18.59 56.34 -17.96
CA ALA A 408 19.21 57.43 -17.21
C ALA A 408 20.75 57.30 -17.16
N LEU A 409 21.26 56.08 -16.99
CA LEU A 409 22.69 55.78 -17.01
C LEU A 409 23.30 56.10 -18.38
N ASN A 410 22.67 55.65 -19.47
CA ASN A 410 23.10 55.94 -20.84
C ASN A 410 23.14 57.46 -21.11
N ILE A 411 22.16 58.22 -20.60
CA ILE A 411 22.17 59.69 -20.71
C ILE A 411 23.33 60.29 -19.93
N LEU A 412 23.57 59.84 -18.69
CA LEU A 412 24.69 60.28 -17.86
C LEU A 412 26.04 59.99 -18.54
N GLU A 413 26.21 58.81 -19.13
CA GLU A 413 27.41 58.41 -19.87
C GLU A 413 27.69 59.36 -21.04
N ILE A 414 26.66 59.74 -21.81
CA ILE A 414 26.80 60.71 -22.90
C ILE A 414 27.26 62.07 -22.36
N ILE A 415 26.64 62.56 -21.27
CA ILE A 415 27.03 63.84 -20.64
C ILE A 415 28.46 63.80 -20.12
N LEU A 416 28.84 62.73 -19.41
CA LEU A 416 30.17 62.56 -18.83
C LEU A 416 31.23 62.44 -19.93
N SER A 417 30.96 61.69 -21.00
CA SER A 417 31.84 61.60 -22.16
C SER A 417 32.06 62.97 -22.81
N GLY A 418 31.05 63.84 -22.77
CA GLY A 418 31.11 65.23 -23.21
C GLY A 418 32.05 66.06 -22.35
N ALA A 419 31.83 66.03 -21.04
CA ALA A 419 32.69 66.73 -20.08
C ALA A 419 34.16 66.30 -20.22
N ILE A 420 34.43 64.98 -20.24
CA ILE A 420 35.77 64.43 -20.41
C ILE A 420 36.38 64.85 -21.76
N ALA A 421 35.61 64.85 -22.84
CA ALA A 421 36.11 65.28 -24.14
C ALA A 421 36.52 66.77 -24.13
N PHE A 422 35.73 67.63 -23.50
CA PHE A 422 36.06 69.04 -23.35
C PHE A 422 37.24 69.28 -22.40
N ASP A 423 37.35 68.51 -21.31
CA ASP A 423 38.49 68.57 -20.38
C ASP A 423 39.79 68.12 -21.04
N VAL A 424 39.77 67.04 -21.83
CA VAL A 424 40.93 66.58 -22.63
C VAL A 424 41.33 67.65 -23.65
N LEU A 425 40.35 68.30 -24.27
CA LEU A 425 40.60 69.38 -25.21
C LEU A 425 41.23 70.59 -24.50
N ALA A 426 40.72 70.96 -23.32
CA ALA A 426 41.29 72.01 -22.48
C ALA A 426 42.71 71.67 -21.99
N LEU A 427 42.99 70.41 -21.65
CA LEU A 427 44.31 69.94 -21.25
C LEU A 427 45.34 70.04 -22.39
N LEU A 428 44.95 69.63 -23.60
CA LEU A 428 45.84 69.64 -24.78
C LEU A 428 46.13 71.05 -25.30
N VAL A 429 45.22 72.00 -25.05
CA VAL A 429 45.22 73.32 -25.68
C VAL A 429 45.51 74.45 -24.67
N GLY A 430 45.44 74.16 -23.37
CA GLY A 430 45.51 75.13 -22.28
C GLY A 430 44.14 75.76 -21.99
N GLU A 431 43.96 76.28 -20.77
CA GLU A 431 42.75 76.97 -20.31
C GLU A 431 42.42 78.18 -21.19
N TYR A 432 41.68 78.00 -22.28
CA TYR A 432 41.16 79.06 -23.17
C TYR A 432 42.15 80.23 -23.42
N SER A 433 43.47 79.98 -23.39
CA SER A 433 44.48 81.01 -23.52
C SER A 433 44.80 81.10 -25.00
N TRP A 434 44.27 82.16 -25.62
CA TRP A 434 44.34 82.43 -27.05
C TRP A 434 45.76 82.53 -27.63
N ASP A 435 46.79 82.57 -26.77
CA ASP A 435 48.19 82.75 -27.16
C ASP A 435 48.91 81.46 -27.57
N ILE A 436 48.54 80.29 -27.04
CA ILE A 436 49.23 79.01 -27.36
C ILE A 436 48.79 78.47 -28.74
N LEU A 437 47.59 78.82 -29.19
CA LEU A 437 46.99 78.37 -30.45
C LEU A 437 47.43 79.16 -31.68
N ALA A 438 48.02 80.35 -31.49
CA ALA A 438 48.50 81.20 -32.58
C ALA A 438 49.67 80.57 -33.36
N GLY A 439 50.40 79.63 -32.74
CA GLY A 439 51.54 78.96 -33.37
C GLY A 439 51.19 77.86 -34.37
N TRP A 440 49.97 77.30 -34.31
CA TRP A 440 49.62 76.10 -35.10
C TRP A 440 48.69 76.35 -36.29
N ILE A 441 47.82 77.36 -36.24
CA ILE A 441 46.71 77.49 -37.21
C ILE A 441 46.70 78.81 -38.00
N GLY A 442 47.60 79.76 -37.68
CA GLY A 442 47.69 81.01 -38.41
C GLY A 442 46.52 81.97 -38.14
N THR A 443 46.77 83.26 -38.36
CA THR A 443 45.89 84.38 -37.99
C THR A 443 44.68 84.50 -38.92
N GLY A 444 43.71 83.60 -38.75
CA GLY A 444 42.44 83.57 -39.50
C GLY A 444 41.38 82.79 -38.74
N TYR A 445 40.84 83.39 -37.68
CA TYR A 445 39.91 82.72 -36.77
C TYR A 445 38.53 82.49 -37.39
N ASN A 446 38.09 81.24 -37.40
CA ASN A 446 36.70 80.88 -37.68
C ASN A 446 36.19 80.03 -36.51
N VAL A 447 35.35 80.63 -35.66
CA VAL A 447 34.72 79.95 -34.50
C VAL A 447 34.10 78.62 -34.90
N PHE A 448 33.61 78.54 -36.14
CA PHE A 448 33.07 77.34 -36.76
C PHE A 448 34.08 76.19 -36.91
N ILE A 449 35.35 76.45 -37.22
CA ILE A 449 36.37 75.40 -37.36
C ILE A 449 36.69 74.79 -35.99
N TRP A 450 36.80 75.63 -34.96
CA TRP A 450 37.01 75.17 -33.59
C TRP A 450 35.82 74.34 -33.08
N PHE A 451 34.60 74.78 -33.38
CA PHE A 451 33.39 74.03 -33.06
C PHE A 451 33.35 72.65 -33.72
N ILE A 452 33.79 72.54 -35.00
CA ILE A 452 33.86 71.27 -35.71
C ILE A 452 34.90 70.32 -35.09
N ILE A 453 36.06 70.84 -34.68
CA ILE A 453 37.10 70.04 -34.01
C ILE A 453 36.57 69.51 -32.67
N SER A 454 35.94 70.38 -31.87
CA SER A 454 35.37 70.00 -30.57
C SER A 454 34.27 68.94 -30.69
N ILE A 455 33.36 69.07 -31.66
CA ILE A 455 32.33 68.05 -31.93
C ILE A 455 32.95 66.74 -32.42
N SER A 456 33.97 66.81 -33.27
CA SER A 456 34.64 65.61 -33.80
C SER A 456 35.36 64.84 -32.68
N LEU A 457 36.04 65.54 -31.78
CA LEU A 457 36.70 64.92 -30.62
C LEU A 457 35.68 64.28 -29.67
N PHE A 458 34.55 64.97 -29.42
CA PHE A 458 33.46 64.44 -28.62
C PHE A 458 32.89 63.14 -29.19
N LEU A 459 32.65 63.08 -30.51
CA LEU A 459 32.14 61.87 -31.16
C LEU A 459 33.13 60.70 -31.07
N ILE A 460 34.43 60.96 -31.17
CA ILE A 460 35.48 59.92 -31.06
C ILE A 460 35.56 59.37 -29.64
N ILE A 461 35.58 60.24 -28.62
CA ILE A 461 35.66 59.83 -27.21
C ILE A 461 34.37 59.14 -26.77
N GLY A 462 33.21 59.68 -27.15
CA GLY A 462 31.91 59.07 -26.88
C GLY A 462 31.78 57.67 -27.51
N PHE A 463 32.20 57.50 -28.76
CA PHE A 463 32.19 56.18 -29.42
C PHE A 463 33.18 55.20 -28.79
N GLY A 464 34.36 55.67 -28.36
CA GLY A 464 35.34 54.86 -27.65
C GLY A 464 34.84 54.33 -26.31
N LEU A 465 34.21 55.18 -25.50
CA LEU A 465 33.61 54.80 -24.22
C LEU A 465 32.46 53.80 -24.42
N TYR A 466 31.54 54.10 -25.34
CA TYR A 466 30.43 53.19 -25.68
C TYR A 466 30.92 51.78 -26.05
N LYS A 467 31.94 51.70 -26.91
CA LYS A 467 32.52 50.41 -27.34
C LYS A 467 33.19 49.66 -26.18
N THR A 468 33.83 50.39 -25.26
CA THR A 468 34.51 49.81 -24.09
C THR A 468 33.53 49.25 -23.08
N ILE A 469 32.43 49.96 -22.81
CA ILE A 469 31.36 49.51 -21.92
C ILE A 469 30.70 48.25 -22.48
N LYS A 470 30.34 48.25 -23.78
CA LYS A 470 29.76 47.07 -24.44
C LYS A 470 30.72 45.88 -24.48
N TYR A 471 32.03 46.13 -24.55
CA TYR A 471 33.05 45.10 -24.43
C TYR A 471 33.14 44.52 -23.02
N ILE A 472 33.03 45.35 -21.98
CA ILE A 472 32.99 44.90 -20.57
C ILE A 472 31.71 44.11 -20.31
N GLU A 473 30.56 44.58 -20.80
CA GLU A 473 29.26 43.93 -20.66
C GLU A 473 29.24 42.54 -21.31
N ASN A 474 29.78 42.41 -22.52
CA ASN A 474 29.94 41.11 -23.19
C ASN A 474 30.98 40.19 -22.53
N LYS A 475 31.85 40.73 -21.66
CA LYS A 475 32.85 39.98 -20.90
C LYS A 475 32.37 39.66 -19.47
N SER A 476 31.18 40.11 -19.08
CA SER A 476 30.53 39.71 -17.83
C SER A 476 30.20 38.22 -17.89
N GLU A 477 30.76 37.43 -16.98
CA GLU A 477 30.47 35.99 -16.89
C GLU A 477 29.04 35.73 -16.40
N PRO A 478 28.44 34.57 -16.77
CA PRO A 478 27.08 34.22 -16.36
C PRO A 478 26.98 34.00 -14.85
N ASN A 479 25.95 34.59 -14.23
CA ASN A 479 25.60 34.33 -12.82
C ASN A 479 25.07 32.91 -12.65
N LEU A 480 25.59 32.19 -11.66
CA LEU A 480 25.11 30.84 -11.32
C LEU A 480 24.03 30.96 -10.24
N ARG A 481 22.80 30.61 -10.60
CA ARG A 481 21.65 30.54 -9.68
C ARG A 481 21.21 29.10 -9.50
N THR A 482 21.26 28.62 -8.25
CA THR A 482 20.82 27.27 -7.88
C THR A 482 19.70 27.34 -6.85
N LYS A 483 18.63 26.57 -7.04
CA LYS A 483 17.50 26.44 -6.10
C LYS A 483 17.40 25.00 -5.61
N ILE A 484 17.35 24.83 -4.30
CA ILE A 484 17.26 23.53 -3.62
C ILE A 484 15.93 23.49 -2.88
N ASN A 485 15.09 22.50 -3.19
CA ASN A 485 13.84 22.24 -2.49
C ASN A 485 14.11 21.26 -1.33
N ILE A 486 13.67 21.61 -0.12
CA ILE A 486 13.98 20.84 1.09
C ILE A 486 12.71 20.18 1.63
N GLY A 487 11.66 20.96 1.89
CA GLY A 487 10.36 20.44 2.31
C GLY A 487 10.37 19.68 3.64
N LYS A 488 11.21 20.07 4.60
CA LYS A 488 11.36 19.38 5.90
C LYS A 488 11.00 20.29 7.07
N LYS A 489 10.52 19.68 8.15
CA LYS A 489 10.26 20.38 9.42
C LYS A 489 11.58 20.70 10.12
N TYR A 490 11.74 21.94 10.59
CA TYR A 490 12.93 22.37 11.34
C TYR A 490 12.61 22.58 12.83
N ASN A 491 13.65 22.55 13.67
CA ASN A 491 13.52 22.87 15.09
C ASN A 491 13.57 24.40 15.31
N GLU A 492 12.53 24.95 15.94
CA GLU A 492 12.36 26.40 16.16
C GLU A 492 13.52 27.04 16.94
N GLU A 493 14.09 26.33 17.92
CA GLU A 493 15.16 26.85 18.77
C GLU A 493 16.50 26.94 18.01
N HIS A 494 16.84 25.88 17.27
CA HIS A 494 18.03 25.84 16.42
C HIS A 494 17.93 26.83 15.26
N PHE A 495 16.73 26.99 14.68
CA PHE A 495 16.47 27.96 13.63
C PHE A 495 16.63 29.41 14.11
N LYS A 496 16.14 29.74 15.31
CA LYS A 496 16.34 31.07 15.90
C LYS A 496 17.81 31.35 16.22
N ASN A 497 18.56 30.36 16.69
CA ASN A 497 19.99 30.51 16.94
C ASN A 497 20.77 30.67 15.62
N PHE A 498 20.43 29.86 14.61
CA PHE A 498 21.01 29.95 13.27
C PHE A 498 20.84 31.33 12.63
N LEU A 499 19.66 31.96 12.77
CA LEU A 499 19.39 33.28 12.24
C LEU A 499 20.07 34.43 13.01
N LYS A 500 20.43 34.25 14.28
CA LYS A 500 21.12 35.29 15.08
C LYS A 500 22.56 35.52 14.64
N ASP A 501 23.21 34.48 14.14
CA ASP A 501 24.61 34.54 13.69
C ASP A 501 24.76 35.13 12.27
N LYS A 502 23.67 35.64 11.66
CA LYS A 502 23.65 36.15 10.28
C LYS A 502 23.24 37.62 10.20
N GLU A 503 23.96 38.38 9.38
CA GLU A 503 23.58 39.74 9.01
C GLU A 503 22.52 39.71 7.90
N ILE A 504 21.24 39.71 8.28
CA ILE A 504 20.12 39.65 7.34
C ILE A 504 19.98 40.99 6.60
N ILE A 505 20.17 40.96 5.29
CA ILE A 505 20.10 42.12 4.37
C ILE A 505 18.66 42.46 4.02
N THR A 506 17.82 41.44 3.81
CA THR A 506 16.41 41.64 3.47
C THR A 506 15.57 40.57 4.14
N ARG A 507 14.49 41.00 4.78
CA ARG A 507 13.44 40.15 5.32
C ARG A 507 12.13 40.53 4.65
N GLU A 508 11.58 39.61 3.87
CA GLU A 508 10.26 39.75 3.27
C GLU A 508 9.34 38.70 3.89
N SER A 509 8.16 39.13 4.32
CA SER A 509 7.16 38.23 4.89
C SER A 509 5.89 38.29 4.04
N ILE A 510 5.49 37.14 3.53
CA ILE A 510 4.21 36.95 2.87
C ILE A 510 3.28 36.33 3.90
N VAL A 511 2.27 37.10 4.29
CA VAL A 511 1.30 36.70 5.32
C VAL A 511 -0.01 36.33 4.64
N ASP A 512 -0.28 35.02 4.56
CA ASP A 512 -1.56 34.43 4.16
C ASP A 512 -2.11 33.57 5.34
N GLU A 513 -2.63 32.36 5.08
CA GLU A 513 -3.00 31.36 6.12
C GLU A 513 -1.76 30.78 6.83
N THR A 514 -0.59 30.86 6.18
CA THR A 514 0.75 30.55 6.72
C THR A 514 1.64 31.80 6.69
N ILE A 515 2.71 31.82 7.49
CA ILE A 515 3.66 32.94 7.52
C ILE A 515 4.93 32.47 6.82
N ILE A 516 5.08 32.84 5.55
CA ILE A 516 6.28 32.53 4.78
C ILE A 516 7.24 33.70 4.90
N GLU A 517 8.38 33.47 5.55
CA GLU A 517 9.46 34.45 5.66
C GLU A 517 10.60 34.08 4.69
N GLU A 518 11.01 35.07 3.88
CA GLU A 518 12.21 35.02 3.04
C GLU A 518 13.34 35.82 3.73
N PHE A 519 14.45 35.14 3.99
CA PHE A 519 15.65 35.72 4.59
C PHE A 519 16.77 35.77 3.55
N THR A 520 17.31 36.96 3.29
CA THR A 520 18.47 37.14 2.39
C THR A 520 19.67 37.63 3.17
N TRP A 521 20.84 37.00 3.00
CA TRP A 521 22.12 37.44 3.56
C TRP A 521 23.29 37.08 2.64
N ASP A 522 24.42 37.74 2.85
CA ASP A 522 25.68 37.47 2.15
C ASP A 522 26.60 36.66 3.08
N GLU A 523 27.32 35.66 2.55
CA GLU A 523 28.23 34.79 3.32
C GLU A 523 29.69 34.89 2.80
N ASP A 524 30.65 34.72 3.73
CA ASP A 524 32.06 34.99 3.48
C ASP A 524 32.78 33.86 2.70
N ASN A 525 33.82 34.26 1.95
CA ASN A 525 34.46 33.51 0.87
C ASN A 525 35.03 32.13 1.26
N LYS A 526 35.33 31.88 2.54
CA LYS A 526 36.05 30.66 2.96
C LYS A 526 35.22 29.38 2.89
N LYS A 527 33.90 29.45 3.11
CA LYS A 527 33.02 28.27 3.09
C LYS A 527 32.53 27.89 1.69
N TRP A 528 32.60 28.83 0.76
CA TRP A 528 32.06 28.73 -0.60
C TRP A 528 33.15 28.71 -1.67
N LEU A 529 34.25 28.00 -1.38
CA LEU A 529 35.38 27.79 -2.30
C LEU A 529 35.98 29.09 -2.86
N GLY A 530 35.95 30.18 -2.08
CA GLY A 530 36.49 31.48 -2.48
C GLY A 530 35.53 32.39 -3.24
N ASN A 531 34.24 32.02 -3.36
CA ASN A 531 33.23 32.83 -4.04
C ASN A 531 32.38 33.63 -3.05
N GLU A 532 32.01 34.85 -3.43
CA GLU A 532 31.02 35.65 -2.71
C GLU A 532 29.63 35.13 -3.04
N VAL A 533 28.87 34.75 -2.02
CA VAL A 533 27.58 34.07 -2.20
C VAL A 533 26.46 34.83 -1.50
N ARG A 534 25.41 35.10 -2.27
CA ARG A 534 24.14 35.60 -1.74
C ARG A 534 23.15 34.46 -1.58
N LEU A 535 22.74 34.24 -0.33
CA LEU A 535 21.83 33.17 0.06
C LEU A 535 20.43 33.74 0.32
N LYS A 536 19.41 33.00 -0.13
CA LYS A 536 18.00 33.26 0.17
C LYS A 536 17.35 32.01 0.71
N MET A 537 16.77 32.10 1.90
CA MET A 537 16.07 31.00 2.55
C MET A 537 14.59 31.32 2.68
N ARG A 538 13.73 30.38 2.30
CA ARG A 538 12.27 30.47 2.54
C ARG A 538 11.83 29.45 3.58
N ALA A 539 11.21 29.93 4.64
CA ALA A 539 10.68 29.11 5.72
C ALA A 539 9.23 29.51 6.04
N ASP A 540 8.39 28.52 6.32
CA ASP A 540 7.09 28.71 6.98
C ASP A 540 7.31 28.74 8.49
N THR A 541 7.25 29.94 9.07
CA THR A 541 7.51 30.17 10.49
C THR A 541 6.32 29.84 11.39
N LYS A 542 5.12 29.65 10.83
CA LYS A 542 3.93 29.23 11.57
C LYS A 542 3.92 27.72 11.79
N ASN A 543 4.29 26.95 10.77
CA ASN A 543 4.25 25.48 10.81
C ASN A 543 5.64 24.83 11.00
N ASN A 544 6.69 25.64 11.10
CA ASN A 544 8.10 25.22 11.26
C ASN A 544 8.62 24.36 10.09
N TYR A 545 8.32 24.73 8.85
CA TYR A 545 8.81 24.04 7.65
C TYR A 545 9.84 24.86 6.88
N LEU A 546 10.95 24.23 6.50
CA LEU A 546 11.96 24.80 5.61
C LEU A 546 11.61 24.42 4.17
N LEU A 547 11.21 25.40 3.37
CA LEU A 547 10.63 25.17 2.04
C LEU A 547 11.73 25.04 0.98
N ASN A 548 12.54 26.08 0.79
CA ASN A 548 13.61 26.08 -0.20
C ASN A 548 14.75 27.03 0.16
N PHE A 549 15.89 26.79 -0.48
CA PHE A 549 17.12 27.55 -0.35
C PHE A 549 17.63 27.92 -1.75
N VAL A 550 17.85 29.21 -2.00
CA VAL A 550 18.29 29.75 -3.30
C VAL A 550 19.64 30.42 -3.12
N ILE A 551 20.54 30.15 -4.05
CA ILE A 551 21.94 30.57 -4.01
C ILE A 551 22.25 31.29 -5.29
N ASN A 552 22.77 32.51 -5.16
CA ASN A 552 23.28 33.31 -6.25
C ASN A 552 24.76 33.53 -6.04
N ILE A 553 25.57 33.12 -7.03
CA ILE A 553 27.01 33.35 -7.06
C ILE A 553 27.31 34.28 -8.24
N ASP A 554 27.86 35.44 -7.94
CA ASP A 554 28.34 36.39 -8.93
C ASP A 554 29.77 35.95 -9.34
N LYS A 555 29.96 35.58 -10.61
CA LYS A 555 31.22 35.07 -11.20
C LYS A 555 31.73 33.75 -10.58
N PRO A 556 31.12 32.60 -10.93
CA PRO A 556 31.47 31.31 -10.36
C PRO A 556 32.87 30.83 -10.78
N ASN A 557 33.81 30.70 -9.84
CA ASN A 557 35.11 30.07 -10.09
C ASN A 557 35.00 28.53 -10.00
N ASN A 558 34.91 27.85 -11.15
CA ASN A 558 35.01 26.39 -11.28
C ASN A 558 34.10 25.56 -10.34
N ILE A 559 32.90 26.05 -10.03
CA ILE A 559 31.94 25.34 -9.16
C ILE A 559 30.68 24.95 -9.93
N THR A 560 30.22 23.72 -9.75
CA THR A 560 29.00 23.20 -10.38
C THR A 560 27.79 23.30 -9.44
N ALA A 561 26.58 23.34 -10.01
CA ALA A 561 25.33 23.38 -9.24
C ALA A 561 25.17 22.18 -8.29
N ARG A 562 25.77 21.03 -8.63
CA ARG A 562 25.74 19.81 -7.82
C ARG A 562 26.59 19.94 -6.55
N GLU A 563 27.81 20.46 -6.69
CA GLU A 563 28.72 20.68 -5.55
C GLU A 563 28.15 21.71 -4.57
N ILE A 564 27.52 22.78 -5.08
CA ILE A 564 26.80 23.76 -4.26
C ILE A 564 25.67 23.09 -3.48
N SER A 565 24.91 22.20 -4.12
CA SER A 565 23.79 21.53 -3.47
C SER A 565 24.24 20.62 -2.32
N GLU A 566 25.37 19.92 -2.48
CA GLU A 566 25.96 19.09 -1.43
C GLU A 566 26.51 19.92 -0.27
N ILE A 567 27.19 21.04 -0.55
CA ILE A 567 27.67 21.98 0.47
C ILE A 567 26.52 22.50 1.33
N VAL A 568 25.38 22.83 0.71
CA VAL A 568 24.21 23.37 1.42
C VAL A 568 23.53 22.32 2.27
N LEU A 569 23.36 21.09 1.75
CA LEU A 569 22.76 20.02 2.53
C LEU A 569 23.63 19.66 3.74
N ASN A 570 24.95 19.68 3.59
CA ASN A 570 25.88 19.50 4.72
C ASN A 570 25.80 20.68 5.69
N TYR A 571 25.76 21.91 5.18
CA TYR A 571 25.63 23.11 5.98
C TYR A 571 24.34 23.13 6.83
N LEU A 572 23.22 22.71 6.27
CA LEU A 572 21.95 22.62 7.00
C LEU A 572 21.95 21.48 8.04
N ARG A 573 22.65 20.37 7.77
CA ARG A 573 22.82 19.26 8.71
C ARG A 573 23.74 19.63 9.89
N GLU A 574 24.84 20.32 9.61
CA GLU A 574 25.79 20.78 10.65
C GLU A 574 25.15 21.74 11.65
N ASN A 575 24.10 22.46 11.24
CA ASN A 575 23.34 23.38 12.08
C ASN A 575 22.03 22.76 12.64
N GLU A 576 21.84 21.44 12.48
CA GLU A 576 20.70 20.68 13.00
C GLU A 576 19.33 21.22 12.54
N LEU A 577 19.25 21.73 11.30
CA LEU A 577 18.01 22.26 10.73
C LEU A 577 17.16 21.22 9.99
N ILE A 578 17.74 20.09 9.53
CA ILE A 578 17.10 19.05 8.68
C ILE A 578 17.57 17.62 8.94
#